data_AF-A0A2S9FQ65-F1
#
_entry.id   AF-A0A2S9FQ65-F1
#
_cell.length_a   1.000
_cell.length_b   1.000
_cell.length_c   1.000
_cell.angle_alpha   90.00
_cell.angle_beta   90.00
_cell.angle_gamma   90.00
#
_symmetry.space_group_name_H-M   'P 1'
#
loop_
_entity.id
_entity.type
_entity.pdbx_description
1 polymer ?
#
loop_
_entity_poly.entity_id
_entity_poly.type
_entity_poly.pdbx_seq_one_letter_code
_entity_poly.pdbx_strand_id
1 'polypeptide(L)'
;AGDPRASIAIVAPGTETDPLANARITLAGRVEAPEGDERNAAREAHLGAVAAAKYYIDYSDFSLWVLRVTRVRWVGGYGRMDSTSGEAYAAAEPDPVTPRSAGA
;
A
#
# COMPACT_ATOMS: atom_id res chain seq x y z
N ALA A 1 13.01 -10.10 12.22
CA ALA A 1 12.18 -9.17 13.00
C ALA A 1 11.71 -9.88 14.27
N GLY A 2 11.73 -9.21 15.43
CA GLY A 2 11.20 -9.80 16.67
C GLY A 2 9.67 -9.97 16.65
N ASP A 3 8.97 -9.13 15.88
CA ASP A 3 7.53 -9.20 15.64
C ASP A 3 7.21 -8.70 14.22
N PRO A 4 6.65 -9.53 13.32
CA PRO A 4 6.35 -9.12 11.96
C PRO A 4 4.98 -8.45 11.80
N ARG A 5 4.19 -8.28 12.87
CA ARG A 5 2.88 -7.61 12.77
C ARG A 5 3.06 -6.15 12.35
N ALA A 6 2.33 -5.72 11.34
CA ALA A 6 2.41 -4.36 10.82
C ALA A 6 1.07 -3.89 10.25
N SER A 7 0.90 -2.57 10.19
CA SER A 7 -0.16 -1.93 9.42
C SER A 7 0.34 -0.63 8.80
N ILE A 8 -0.17 -0.29 7.63
CA ILE A 8 0.13 0.96 6.93
C ILE A 8 -1.17 1.75 6.69
N ALA A 9 -1.14 3.04 7.01
CA ALA A 9 -2.21 3.97 6.66
C ALA A 9 -1.81 4.72 5.39
N ILE A 10 -2.70 4.73 4.39
CA ILE A 10 -2.51 5.41 3.11
C ILE A 10 -3.67 6.38 2.94
N VAL A 11 -3.35 7.62 2.58
CA VAL A 11 -4.33 8.66 2.27
C VAL A 11 -4.26 8.92 0.78
N ALA A 12 -5.41 8.93 0.11
CA ALA A 12 -5.48 9.29 -1.29
C ALA A 12 -5.04 10.75 -1.46
N PRO A 13 -4.28 11.11 -2.52
CA PRO A 13 -4.02 12.50 -2.84
C PRO A 13 -5.34 13.26 -2.99
N GLY A 14 -5.48 14.38 -2.31
CA GLY A 14 -6.70 15.19 -2.35
C GLY A 14 -6.38 16.67 -2.57
N THR A 15 -7.31 17.36 -3.22
CA THR A 15 -7.31 18.83 -3.36
C THR A 15 -8.08 19.51 -2.23
N GLU A 16 -8.79 18.72 -1.42
CA GLU A 16 -9.60 19.20 -0.31
C GLU A 16 -8.73 19.71 0.83
N THR A 17 -9.06 20.90 1.34
CA THR A 17 -8.38 21.50 2.49
C THR A 17 -8.85 20.92 3.82
N ASP A 18 -10.06 20.35 3.87
CA ASP A 18 -10.56 19.61 5.04
C ASP A 18 -9.93 18.20 5.07
N PRO A 19 -9.08 17.89 6.06
CA PRO A 19 -8.45 16.58 6.16
C PRO A 19 -9.45 15.43 6.34
N LEU A 20 -10.65 15.69 6.89
CA LEU A 20 -11.67 14.66 7.12
C LEU A 20 -12.36 14.21 5.82
N ALA A 21 -12.29 15.03 4.76
CA ALA A 21 -12.84 14.72 3.44
C ALA A 21 -11.98 13.71 2.66
N ASN A 22 -10.68 13.58 2.97
CA ASN A 22 -9.77 12.74 2.19
C ASN A 22 -10.00 11.24 2.40
N ALA A 23 -10.09 10.45 1.33
CA ALA A 23 -10.19 9.01 1.43
C ALA A 23 -8.91 8.40 2.05
N ARG A 24 -9.07 7.43 2.95
CA ARG A 24 -7.98 6.76 3.65
C ARG A 24 -8.26 5.29 3.84
N ILE A 25 -7.19 4.52 3.89
CA ILE A 25 -7.21 3.07 4.08
C ILE A 25 -6.12 2.66 5.06
N THR A 26 -6.41 1.68 5.91
CA THR A 26 -5.43 0.95 6.71
C THR A 26 -5.38 -0.48 6.24
N LEU A 27 -4.22 -0.90 5.75
CA LEU A 27 -3.91 -2.30 5.43
C LEU A 27 -3.17 -2.89 6.61
N ALA A 28 -3.67 -3.98 7.21
CA ALA A 28 -3.07 -4.59 8.38
C ALA A 28 -2.78 -6.09 8.16
N GLY A 29 -1.66 -6.56 8.69
CA GLY A 29 -1.24 -7.94 8.54
C GLY A 29 0.16 -8.20 9.09
N ARG A 30 0.98 -8.93 8.32
CA ARG A 30 2.36 -9.27 8.69
C ARG A 30 3.32 -8.95 7.54
N VAL A 31 4.52 -8.48 7.87
CA VAL A 31 5.58 -8.28 6.89
C VAL A 31 6.48 -9.50 6.79
N GLU A 32 6.89 -9.81 5.57
CA GLU A 32 7.80 -10.91 5.26
C GLU A 32 8.89 -10.40 4.32
N ALA A 33 10.11 -10.91 4.48
CA ALA A 33 11.18 -10.67 3.52
C ALA A 33 10.97 -11.64 2.35
N PRO A 34 10.68 -11.16 1.13
CA PRO A 34 10.45 -12.05 -0.01
C PRO A 34 11.76 -12.68 -0.47
N GLU A 35 11.66 -13.86 -1.09
CA GLU A 35 12.76 -14.63 -1.65
C GLU A 35 12.53 -14.96 -3.14
N GLY A 36 13.57 -15.37 -3.85
CA GLY A 36 13.48 -15.82 -5.25
C GLY A 36 12.80 -14.82 -6.19
N ASP A 37 11.88 -15.32 -7.01
CA ASP A 37 11.16 -14.52 -8.02
C ASP A 37 10.28 -13.43 -7.40
N GLU A 38 9.70 -13.69 -6.23
CA GLU A 38 8.90 -12.69 -5.52
C GLU A 38 9.76 -11.52 -5.05
N ARG A 39 11.00 -11.78 -4.61
CA ARG A 39 11.95 -10.72 -4.26
C ARG A 39 12.25 -9.83 -5.46
N ASN A 40 12.46 -10.43 -6.63
CA ASN A 40 12.73 -9.70 -7.86
C ASN A 40 11.53 -8.83 -8.27
N ALA A 41 10.32 -9.39 -8.25
CA ALA A 41 9.09 -8.68 -8.55
C ALA A 41 8.82 -7.53 -7.57
N ALA A 42 8.99 -7.77 -6.26
CA ALA A 42 8.82 -6.74 -5.23
C ALA A 42 9.86 -5.61 -5.37
N ARG A 43 11.09 -5.94 -5.75
CA ARG A 43 12.16 -4.96 -6.01
C ARG A 43 11.80 -4.08 -7.21
N GLU A 44 11.36 -4.68 -8.31
CA GLU A 44 10.93 -3.97 -9.51
C GLU A 44 9.73 -3.06 -9.23
N ALA A 45 8.71 -3.56 -8.52
CA ALA A 45 7.56 -2.78 -8.11
C ALA A 45 7.95 -1.57 -7.25
N HIS A 46 8.85 -1.76 -6.28
CA HIS A 46 9.32 -0.66 -5.43
C HIS A 46 10.12 0.39 -6.22
N LEU A 47 11.00 -0.04 -7.13
CA LEU A 47 11.75 0.89 -7.99
C LEU A 47 10.85 1.64 -8.98
N GLY A 48 9.82 0.98 -9.50
CA GLY A 48 8.81 1.60 -10.36
C GLY A 48 7.99 2.68 -9.65
N ALA A 49 7.75 2.52 -8.34
CA ALA A 49 7.02 3.49 -7.52
C ALA A 49 7.93 4.58 -6.90
N VAL A 50 9.18 4.26 -6.58
CA VAL A 50 10.12 5.14 -5.87
C VAL A 50 11.49 5.15 -6.58
N ALA A 51 11.65 6.04 -7.56
CA ALA A 51 12.84 6.09 -8.41
C ALA A 51 14.16 6.30 -7.65
N ALA A 52 14.12 6.99 -6.50
CA ALA A 52 15.30 7.20 -5.67
C ALA A 52 15.80 5.91 -4.99
N ALA A 53 14.97 4.86 -4.92
CA ALA A 53 15.34 3.60 -4.28
C ALA A 53 16.47 2.84 -4.96
N LYS A 54 16.75 3.16 -6.23
CA LYS A 54 17.89 2.59 -6.97
C LYS A 54 19.23 2.82 -6.29
N TYR A 55 19.34 3.81 -5.40
CA TYR A 55 20.59 4.15 -4.72
C TYR A 55 20.86 3.33 -3.46
N TYR A 56 19.86 2.62 -2.91
CA TYR A 56 19.98 1.97 -1.61
C TYR A 56 19.39 0.56 -1.53
N ILE A 57 18.47 0.19 -2.43
CA ILE A 57 17.70 -1.07 -2.30
C ILE A 57 18.55 -2.35 -2.31
N ASP A 58 19.76 -2.30 -2.88
CA ASP A 58 20.68 -3.43 -2.98
C ASP A 58 21.77 -3.43 -1.89
N TYR A 59 21.79 -2.44 -1.00
CA TYR A 59 22.73 -2.42 0.12
C TYR A 59 22.29 -3.42 1.21
N SER A 60 23.26 -4.04 1.86
CA SER A 60 23.02 -5.08 2.88
C SER A 60 22.40 -4.55 4.17
N ASP A 61 22.45 -3.24 4.41
CA ASP A 61 21.78 -2.55 5.51
C ASP A 61 20.32 -2.18 5.19
N PHE A 62 19.86 -2.42 3.96
CA PHE A 62 18.45 -2.32 3.57
C PHE A 62 17.81 -3.69 3.45
N SER A 63 16.53 -3.77 3.78
CA SER A 63 15.72 -4.97 3.63
C SER A 63 14.43 -4.65 2.89
N LEU A 64 14.11 -5.48 1.91
CA LEU A 64 12.83 -5.42 1.21
C LEU A 64 11.80 -6.23 2.02
N TRP A 65 10.62 -5.65 2.21
CA TRP A 65 9.52 -6.26 2.95
C TRP A 65 8.24 -6.22 2.12
N VAL A 66 7.47 -7.29 2.16
CA VAL A 66 6.13 -7.37 1.59
C VAL A 66 5.12 -7.49 2.72
N LEU A 67 4.12 -6.60 2.76
CA LEU A 67 3.02 -6.67 3.71
C LEU A 67 1.96 -7.66 3.19
N ARG A 68 1.83 -8.81 3.86
CA ARG A 68 0.73 -9.76 3.67
C ARG A 68 -0.52 -9.21 4.35
N VAL A 69 -1.42 -8.60 3.59
CA VAL A 69 -2.65 -7.98 4.11
C VAL A 69 -3.63 -9.06 4.54
N THR A 70 -4.09 -9.02 5.79
CA THR A 70 -5.08 -9.96 6.34
C THR A 70 -6.43 -9.29 6.62
N ARG A 71 -6.43 -7.97 6.85
CA ARG A 71 -7.66 -7.18 7.00
C ARG A 71 -7.43 -5.74 6.55
N VAL A 72 -8.52 -5.13 6.13
CA VAL A 72 -8.54 -3.76 5.62
C VAL A 72 -9.61 -2.95 6.34
N ARG A 73 -9.30 -1.69 6.64
CA ARG A 73 -10.27 -0.68 7.06
C ARG A 73 -10.18 0.51 6.11
N TRP A 74 -11.26 0.88 5.46
CA TRP A 74 -11.29 2.08 4.62
C TRP A 74 -12.34 3.07 5.12
N VAL A 75 -12.06 4.36 4.89
CA VAL A 75 -12.99 5.46 5.16
C VAL A 75 -12.90 6.46 4.00
N GLY A 76 -13.99 6.66 3.26
CA GLY A 76 -14.06 7.45 2.03
C GLY A 76 -14.48 8.91 2.25
N GLY A 77 -13.85 9.64 3.17
CA GLY A 77 -14.28 11.01 3.51
C GLY A 77 -15.38 11.04 4.58
N TYR A 78 -16.34 11.94 4.39
CA TYR A 78 -17.62 11.94 5.11
C TYR A 78 -18.62 10.90 4.56
N GLY A 79 -18.25 10.19 3.48
CA GLY A 79 -19.09 9.18 2.84
C GLY A 79 -19.07 7.84 3.58
N ARG A 80 -18.91 6.75 2.82
CA ARG A 80 -18.93 5.39 3.36
C ARG A 80 -17.62 5.00 4.04
N MET A 81 -17.74 4.09 4.99
CA MET A 81 -16.63 3.38 5.61
C MET A 81 -16.99 1.92 5.75
N ASP A 82 -16.01 1.04 5.60
CA ASP A 82 -16.22 -0.38 5.83
C ASP A 82 -14.91 -1.11 6.15
N SER A 83 -15.04 -2.37 6.52
CA SER A 83 -13.93 -3.30 6.72
C SER A 83 -14.07 -4.48 5.74
N THR A 84 -12.96 -5.01 5.28
CA THR A 84 -12.96 -6.21 4.42
C THR A 84 -11.80 -7.15 4.79
N SER A 85 -11.89 -8.41 4.34
CA SER A 85 -10.84 -9.40 4.53
C SER A 85 -9.66 -9.14 3.58
N GLY A 86 -8.49 -9.70 3.93
CA GLY A 86 -7.33 -9.68 3.03
C GLY A 86 -7.60 -10.42 1.71
N GLU A 87 -8.37 -11.51 1.74
CA GLU A 87 -8.75 -12.28 0.55
C GLU A 87 -9.61 -11.45 -0.41
N ALA A 88 -10.63 -10.78 0.11
CA ALA A 88 -11.48 -9.90 -0.69
C ALA A 88 -10.70 -8.70 -1.24
N TYR A 89 -9.74 -8.17 -0.48
CA TYR A 89 -8.83 -7.13 -0.97
C TYR A 89 -7.91 -7.64 -2.09
N ALA A 90 -7.35 -8.84 -1.95
CA ALA A 90 -6.45 -9.44 -2.95
C ALA A 90 -7.17 -9.86 -4.24
N ALA A 91 -8.45 -10.21 -4.16
CA ALA A 91 -9.28 -10.55 -5.31
C ALA A 91 -9.83 -9.31 -6.06
N ALA A 92 -9.75 -8.13 -5.46
CA ALA A 92 -10.16 -6.87 -6.08
C ALA A 92 -9.06 -6.28 -6.97
N GLU A 93 -9.44 -5.41 -7.88
CA GLU A 93 -8.51 -4.67 -8.73
C GLU A 93 -8.56 -3.16 -8.42
N PRO A 94 -7.41 -2.45 -8.46
CA PRO A 94 -7.41 -1.00 -8.39
C PRO A 94 -8.21 -0.39 -9.55
N ASP A 95 -9.00 0.65 -9.26
CA ASP A 95 -9.76 1.37 -10.28
C ASP A 95 -8.80 2.03 -11.31
N PRO A 96 -8.97 1.79 -12.63
CA PRO A 96 -8.03 2.29 -13.62
C PRO A 96 -8.24 3.77 -14.00
N VAL A 97 -9.33 4.39 -13.56
CA VAL A 97 -9.75 5.75 -13.96
C VAL A 97 -9.46 6.77 -12.85
N THR A 98 -9.96 6.50 -11.63
CA THR A 98 -9.95 7.42 -10.49
C THR A 98 -8.57 7.99 -10.16
N PRO A 99 -7.46 7.22 -10.18
CA PRO A 99 -6.13 7.77 -9.90
C PRO A 99 -5.63 8.78 -10.94
N ARG A 100 -6.25 8.84 -12.13
CA ARG A 100 -5.83 9.66 -13.27
C ARG A 100 -6.92 10.63 -13.73
N SER A 101 -8.02 10.77 -12.98
CA SER A 101 -9.17 11.59 -13.38
C SER A 101 -9.09 13.06 -12.97
N ALA A 102 -8.02 13.46 -12.27
CA ALA A 102 -7.87 14.85 -11.83
C ALA A 102 -7.80 15.80 -13.04
N GLY A 103 -8.70 16.79 -13.09
CA GLY A 103 -8.75 17.81 -14.14
C GLY A 103 -9.58 17.46 -15.39
N ALA A 104 -10.33 16.36 -15.37
CA ALA A 104 -11.39 16.07 -16.35
C ALA A 104 -12.63 16.96 -16.14
#